data_AF-A0AAW2Q4U0-F1
#
_entry.id   AF-A0AAW2Q4U0-F1
#
_cell.length_a   1.000
_cell.length_b   1.000
_cell.length_c   1.000
_cell.angle_alpha   90.00
_cell.angle_beta   90.00
_cell.angle_gamma   90.00
#
_symmetry.space_group_name_H-M   'P 1'
#
loop_
_entity.id
_entity.type
_entity.pdbx_description
1 polymer ?
#
loop_
_entity_poly.entity_id
_entity_poly.type
_entity_poly.pdbx_seq_one_letter_code
_entity_poly.pdbx_strand_id
1 'polypeptide(L)'
;MLFQRFYNTWFEQLRQLVQQLSEAPIPPTTEEQHHQLRQLVQKAMSHYAEYYRAKSAPRQTRRAGFLLRPMDHLPGEDDATDILGMKYGDGDRKMERLAKILERADKLRLKTIETLVELLTPQQAAEFLVGAAELHFGIRGWGIEQDRQRGSS
;
A
#
# COMPACT_ATOMS: atom_id res chain seq x y z
N MET A 1 1.24 -12.42 -8.32
CA MET A 1 0.52 -13.47 -7.55
C MET A 1 0.93 -13.52 -6.07
N LEU A 2 2.21 -13.64 -5.68
CA LEU A 2 2.58 -13.73 -4.24
C LEU A 2 2.32 -12.46 -3.41
N PHE A 3 2.67 -11.27 -3.93
CA PHE A 3 2.46 -10.01 -3.18
C PHE A 3 0.98 -9.67 -2.99
N GLN A 4 0.14 -9.92 -4.00
CA GLN A 4 -1.29 -9.65 -3.91
C GLN A 4 -1.97 -10.50 -2.82
N ARG A 5 -1.57 -11.77 -2.69
CA ARG A 5 -2.05 -12.64 -1.61
C ARG A 5 -1.58 -12.16 -0.24
N PHE A 6 -0.29 -11.83 -0.12
CA PHE A 6 0.26 -11.20 1.10
C PHE A 6 -0.50 -9.93 1.46
N TYR A 7 -0.71 -9.03 0.50
CA TYR A 7 -1.37 -7.76 0.71
C TYR A 7 -2.83 -7.93 1.16
N ASN A 8 -3.57 -8.86 0.55
CA ASN A 8 -4.94 -9.15 0.97
C ASN A 8 -4.99 -9.66 2.41
N THR A 9 -4.12 -10.61 2.78
CA THR A 9 -4.05 -11.10 4.17
C THR A 9 -3.66 -9.98 5.14
N TRP A 10 -2.64 -9.20 4.79
CA TRP A 10 -2.19 -8.06 5.59
C TRP A 10 -3.30 -7.01 5.76
N PHE A 11 -4.09 -6.78 4.71
CA PHE A 11 -5.20 -5.83 4.73
C PHE A 11 -6.33 -6.29 5.65
N GLU A 12 -6.70 -7.56 5.65
CA GLU A 12 -7.69 -8.08 6.60
C GLU A 12 -7.18 -7.97 8.05
N GLN A 13 -5.90 -8.24 8.29
CA GLN A 13 -5.29 -8.06 9.61
C GLN A 13 -5.31 -6.58 10.05
N LEU A 14 -5.07 -5.65 9.12
CA LEU A 14 -5.19 -4.22 9.41
C LEU A 14 -6.63 -3.85 9.79
N ARG A 15 -7.64 -4.37 9.09
CA ARG A 15 -9.05 -4.13 9.44
C ARG A 15 -9.38 -4.64 10.84
N GLN A 16 -8.90 -5.82 11.21
CA GLN A 16 -9.10 -6.36 12.56
C GLN A 16 -8.44 -5.51 13.65
N LEU A 17 -7.24 -4.97 13.38
CA LEU A 17 -6.56 -4.07 14.33
C LEU A 17 -7.28 -2.74 14.47
N VAL A 18 -7.77 -2.18 13.37
CA VAL A 18 -8.55 -0.93 13.37
C VAL A 18 -9.87 -1.12 14.12
N GLN A 19 -10.55 -2.25 13.90
CA GLN A 19 -11.76 -2.58 14.66
C GLN A 19 -11.47 -2.62 16.18
N GLN A 20 -10.39 -3.29 16.60
CA GLN A 20 -10.00 -3.33 18.01
C GLN A 20 -9.63 -1.95 18.57
N LEU A 21 -8.98 -1.09 17.78
CA LEU A 21 -8.69 0.29 18.18
C LEU A 21 -9.98 1.11 18.33
N SER A 22 -10.98 0.89 17.47
CA SER A 22 -12.27 1.60 17.52
C SER A 22 -13.18 1.13 18.66
N GLU A 23 -13.07 -0.14 19.06
CA GLU A 23 -13.83 -0.73 20.16
C GLU A 23 -13.20 -0.44 21.54
N ALA A 24 -11.95 0.00 21.56
CA ALA A 24 -11.27 0.37 22.80
C ALA A 24 -11.97 1.58 23.46
N PRO A 25 -12.17 1.58 24.78
CA PRO A 25 -12.76 2.72 25.47
C PRO A 25 -11.92 3.98 25.28
N ILE A 26 -12.50 4.99 24.65
CA ILE A 26 -11.90 6.30 24.36
C ILE A 26 -12.84 7.37 24.97
N PRO A 27 -12.49 8.04 26.08
CA PRO A 27 -11.22 7.98 26.79
C PRO A 27 -11.08 6.71 27.66
N PRO A 28 -9.86 6.15 27.77
CA PRO A 28 -9.59 5.04 28.67
C PRO A 28 -9.84 5.46 30.13
N THR A 29 -10.60 4.67 30.86
CA THR A 29 -11.06 4.96 32.24
C THR A 29 -10.31 4.14 33.30
N THR A 30 -9.59 3.08 32.91
CA THR A 30 -8.77 2.25 33.81
C THR A 30 -7.32 2.12 33.31
N GLU A 31 -6.36 1.85 34.20
CA GLU A 31 -4.95 1.61 33.83
C GLU A 31 -4.79 0.43 32.86
N GLU A 32 -5.61 -0.61 33.01
CA GLU A 32 -5.63 -1.75 32.09
C GLU A 32 -6.03 -1.32 30.68
N GLN A 33 -7.05 -0.47 30.55
CA GLN A 33 -7.48 0.08 29.25
C GLN A 33 -6.39 0.98 28.64
N HIS A 34 -5.70 1.78 29.45
CA HIS A 34 -4.55 2.58 29.00
C HIS A 34 -3.41 1.68 28.49
N HIS A 35 -3.11 0.58 29.18
CA HIS A 35 -2.09 -0.38 28.77
C HIS A 35 -2.47 -1.10 27.47
N GLN A 36 -3.70 -1.59 27.38
CA GLN A 36 -4.24 -2.25 26.19
C GLN A 36 -4.22 -1.32 24.97
N LEU A 37 -4.61 -0.06 25.12
CA LEU A 37 -4.60 0.91 24.03
C LEU A 37 -3.18 1.17 23.50
N ARG A 38 -2.19 1.32 24.41
CA ARG A 38 -0.77 1.45 24.03
C ARG A 38 -0.28 0.23 23.25
N GLN A 39 -0.63 -0.98 23.70
CA GLN A 39 -0.27 -2.23 23.02
C GLN A 39 -0.87 -2.29 21.61
N LEU A 40 -2.14 -1.91 21.43
CA LEU A 40 -2.81 -1.91 20.13
C LEU A 40 -2.18 -0.91 19.17
N VAL A 41 -1.85 0.30 19.63
CA VAL A 41 -1.14 1.30 18.83
C VAL A 41 0.24 0.78 18.38
N GLN A 42 1.02 0.20 19.30
CA GLN A 42 2.32 -0.40 18.97
C GLN A 42 2.20 -1.54 17.95
N LYS A 43 1.18 -2.39 18.10
CA LYS A 43 0.90 -3.49 17.18
C LYS A 43 0.52 -2.98 15.80
N ALA A 44 -0.31 -1.94 15.71
CA ALA A 44 -0.67 -1.30 14.45
C ALA A 44 0.57 -0.71 13.75
N MET A 45 1.42 0.00 14.48
CA MET A 45 2.66 0.55 13.93
C MET A 45 3.63 -0.53 13.42
N SER A 46 3.80 -1.61 14.18
CA SER A 46 4.62 -2.75 13.77
C SER A 46 4.06 -3.41 12.51
N HIS A 47 2.74 -3.58 12.44
CA HIS A 47 2.04 -4.13 11.26
C HIS A 47 2.23 -3.26 10.01
N TYR A 48 2.20 -1.94 10.16
CA TYR A 48 2.51 -1.00 9.07
C TYR A 48 3.97 -1.11 8.60
N ALA A 49 4.92 -1.21 9.52
CA ALA A 49 6.34 -1.39 9.17
C ALA A 49 6.59 -2.70 8.40
N GLU A 50 5.90 -3.79 8.76
CA GLU A 50 5.99 -5.07 8.05
C GLU A 50 5.52 -4.99 6.59
N TYR A 51 4.42 -4.27 6.32
CA TYR A 51 3.96 -4.02 4.95
C TYR A 51 5.05 -3.36 4.11
N TYR A 52 5.71 -2.35 4.67
CA TYR A 52 6.78 -1.65 3.99
C TYR A 52 7.98 -2.53 3.71
N ARG A 53 8.40 -3.33 4.70
CA ARG A 53 9.50 -4.29 4.53
C ARG A 53 9.21 -5.30 3.42
N ALA A 54 7.97 -5.80 3.37
CA ALA A 54 7.54 -6.72 2.32
C ALA A 54 7.51 -6.02 0.95
N LYS A 55 6.94 -4.81 0.87
CA LYS A 55 6.80 -4.04 -0.36
C LYS A 55 8.15 -3.63 -0.98
N SER A 56 9.13 -3.27 -0.15
CA SER A 56 10.48 -2.90 -0.60
C SER A 56 11.36 -4.11 -0.94
N ALA A 57 10.86 -5.34 -0.83
CA ALA A 57 11.66 -6.53 -1.14
C ALA A 57 11.96 -6.60 -2.65
N PRO A 58 13.22 -6.85 -3.08
CA PRO A 58 13.65 -6.86 -4.48
C PRO A 58 12.83 -7.78 -5.41
N ARG A 59 12.16 -8.77 -4.83
CA ARG A 59 11.32 -9.74 -5.53
C ARG A 59 9.97 -9.19 -6.00
N GLN A 60 9.52 -8.04 -5.49
CA GLN A 60 8.20 -7.45 -5.79
C GLN A 60 8.27 -6.29 -6.79
N THR A 61 9.40 -5.57 -6.83
CA THR A 61 9.67 -4.47 -7.77
C THR A 61 9.64 -4.90 -9.24
N ARG A 62 9.77 -6.21 -9.53
CA ARG A 62 9.82 -6.74 -10.91
C ARG A 62 8.49 -7.21 -11.51
N ARG A 63 7.35 -7.11 -10.80
CA ARG A 63 6.07 -7.70 -11.28
C ARG A 63 4.93 -6.71 -11.55
N ALA A 64 5.17 -5.40 -11.44
CA ALA A 64 4.21 -4.40 -11.92
C ALA A 64 4.26 -4.23 -13.45
N GLY A 65 5.38 -4.55 -14.10
CA GLY A 65 5.53 -4.49 -15.56
C GLY A 65 5.05 -5.74 -16.32
N PHE A 66 4.50 -6.75 -15.64
CA PHE A 66 4.19 -8.06 -16.24
C PHE A 66 2.71 -8.22 -16.66
N LEU A 67 1.89 -7.18 -16.55
CA LEU A 67 0.44 -7.27 -16.78
C LEU A 67 -0.03 -6.96 -18.22
N LEU A 68 0.88 -6.82 -19.19
CA LEU A 68 0.51 -6.70 -20.61
C LEU A 68 1.43 -7.52 -21.52
N ARG A 69 1.04 -8.76 -21.88
CA ARG A 69 0.82 -9.17 -23.28
C ARG A 69 0.31 -10.63 -23.41
N PRO A 70 -0.70 -10.89 -24.27
CA PRO A 70 -0.94 -12.20 -24.90
C PRO A 70 0.11 -12.48 -25.99
N MET A 71 0.45 -13.76 -26.17
CA MET A 71 1.50 -14.27 -27.06
C MET A 71 0.88 -15.08 -28.18
N ASP A 72 0.28 -14.39 -29.16
CA ASP A 72 -0.37 -15.05 -30.28
C ASP A 72 0.24 -14.52 -31.60
N HIS A 73 1.30 -15.20 -32.05
CA HIS A 73 1.74 -15.37 -33.46
C HIS A 73 2.50 -14.24 -34.22
N LEU A 74 3.85 -14.33 -34.10
CA LEU A 74 5.01 -14.21 -35.04
C LEU A 74 5.16 -13.14 -36.18
N PRO A 75 6.43 -12.80 -36.55
CA PRO A 75 6.83 -11.52 -37.15
C PRO A 75 7.12 -11.57 -38.66
N GLY A 76 7.09 -10.39 -39.29
CA GLY A 76 8.01 -10.04 -40.37
C GLY A 76 9.13 -9.19 -39.77
N GLU A 77 10.32 -9.79 -39.63
CA GLU A 77 11.62 -9.16 -39.34
C GLU A 77 12.04 -8.43 -40.64
N ASP A 78 12.22 -7.12 -40.71
CA ASP A 78 13.44 -6.47 -40.24
C ASP A 78 13.30 -4.94 -40.02
N ASP A 79 12.14 -4.34 -40.32
CA ASP A 79 12.07 -2.87 -40.51
C ASP A 79 11.41 -2.11 -39.34
N ALA A 80 10.83 -2.81 -38.36
CA ALA A 80 10.09 -2.21 -37.24
C ALA A 80 10.92 -2.01 -35.96
N THR A 81 12.13 -2.58 -35.93
CA THR A 81 12.94 -2.74 -34.71
C THR A 81 13.41 -1.40 -34.13
N ASP A 82 13.64 -0.40 -35.00
CA ASP A 82 14.21 0.90 -34.60
C ASP A 82 13.13 1.91 -34.15
N ILE A 83 11.90 1.82 -34.70
CA ILE A 83 10.78 2.72 -34.33
C ILE A 83 10.08 2.27 -33.05
N LEU A 84 9.96 0.96 -32.81
CA LEU A 84 9.40 0.44 -31.55
C LEU A 84 10.35 0.66 -30.36
N GLY A 85 11.67 0.50 -30.54
CA GLY A 85 12.64 0.72 -29.44
C GLY A 85 12.57 2.14 -28.85
N MET A 86 12.35 3.16 -29.68
CA MET A 86 12.26 4.57 -29.27
C MET A 86 10.95 4.91 -28.55
N LYS A 87 9.80 4.34 -28.99
CA LYS A 87 8.47 4.68 -28.47
C LYS A 87 8.11 3.94 -27.18
N TYR A 88 8.59 2.70 -27.01
CA TYR A 88 8.34 1.90 -25.81
C TYR A 88 9.36 2.17 -24.70
N GLY A 89 10.59 2.58 -25.04
CA GLY A 89 11.60 2.95 -24.04
C GLY A 89 11.30 4.21 -23.23
N ASP A 90 10.57 5.20 -23.79
CA ASP A 90 10.17 6.40 -23.05
C ASP A 90 9.07 6.11 -22.02
N GLY A 91 8.07 5.31 -22.38
CA GLY A 91 7.01 4.86 -21.47
C GLY A 91 7.55 4.07 -20.29
N ASP A 92 8.45 3.13 -20.54
CA ASP A 92 9.06 2.31 -19.49
C ASP A 92 9.94 3.15 -18.55
N ARG A 93 10.74 4.08 -19.08
CA ARG A 93 11.54 5.01 -18.26
C ARG A 93 10.66 5.92 -17.40
N LYS A 94 9.52 6.38 -17.93
CA LYS A 94 8.53 7.16 -17.17
C LYS A 94 7.88 6.32 -16.07
N MET A 95 7.48 5.09 -16.36
CA MET A 95 6.93 4.16 -15.37
C MET A 95 7.94 3.85 -14.26
N GLU A 96 9.21 3.66 -14.60
CA GLU A 96 10.27 3.43 -13.62
C GLU A 96 10.47 4.67 -12.71
N ARG A 97 10.43 5.88 -13.28
CA ARG A 97 10.48 7.13 -12.51
C ARG A 97 9.28 7.27 -11.58
N LEU A 98 8.07 6.96 -12.05
CA LEU A 98 6.85 6.97 -11.24
C LEU A 98 6.93 5.96 -10.10
N ALA A 99 7.42 4.74 -10.36
CA ALA A 99 7.61 3.73 -9.33
C ALA A 99 8.55 4.22 -8.21
N LYS A 100 9.66 4.91 -8.57
CA LYS A 100 10.59 5.50 -7.60
C LYS A 100 9.95 6.65 -6.81
N ILE A 101 9.13 7.49 -7.45
CA ILE A 101 8.40 8.57 -6.77
C ILE A 101 7.40 7.97 -5.77
N LEU A 102 6.63 6.97 -6.18
CA LEU A 102 5.68 6.28 -5.31
C LEU A 102 6.38 5.61 -4.13
N GLU A 103 7.52 4.96 -4.36
CA GLU A 103 8.33 4.38 -3.28
C GLU A 103 8.79 5.43 -2.27
N ARG A 104 9.25 6.60 -2.74
CA ARG A 104 9.65 7.72 -1.86
C ARG A 104 8.46 8.30 -1.10
N ALA A 105 7.31 8.48 -1.77
CA ALA A 105 6.09 8.98 -1.17
C ALA A 105 5.56 8.02 -0.10
N ASP A 106 5.63 6.72 -0.35
CA ASP A 106 5.30 5.69 0.62
C ASP A 106 6.24 5.76 1.83
N LYS A 107 7.58 5.81 1.63
CA LYS A 107 8.53 5.96 2.76
C LYS A 107 8.27 7.22 3.57
N LEU A 108 7.96 8.33 2.91
CA LEU A 108 7.59 9.59 3.57
C LEU A 108 6.30 9.41 4.38
N ARG A 109 5.27 8.76 3.81
CA ARG A 109 4.01 8.45 4.52
C ARG A 109 4.26 7.66 5.79
N LEU A 110 5.10 6.62 5.74
CA LEU A 110 5.41 5.82 6.93
C LEU A 110 6.11 6.67 8.00
N LYS A 111 7.16 7.40 7.61
CA LYS A 111 7.91 8.24 8.55
C LYS A 111 7.04 9.30 9.21
N THR A 112 6.12 9.90 8.45
CA THR A 112 5.15 10.87 9.01
C THR A 112 4.23 10.22 10.03
N ILE A 113 3.69 9.02 9.75
CA ILE A 113 2.82 8.29 10.69
C ILE A 113 3.60 7.94 11.96
N GLU A 114 4.84 7.45 11.84
CA GLU A 114 5.73 7.16 12.97
C GLU A 114 5.94 8.41 13.84
N THR A 115 6.35 9.53 13.23
CA THR A 115 6.57 10.79 13.95
C THR A 115 5.29 11.29 14.62
N LEU A 116 4.12 11.20 13.99
CA LEU A 116 2.86 11.63 14.60
C LEU A 116 2.50 10.75 15.80
N VAL A 117 2.61 9.42 15.68
CA VAL A 117 2.29 8.51 16.79
C VAL A 117 3.25 8.69 17.97
N GLU A 118 4.51 9.07 17.73
CA GLU A 118 5.45 9.43 18.80
C GLU A 118 5.11 10.74 19.53
N LEU A 119 4.46 11.69 18.84
CA LEU A 119 4.10 13.00 19.39
C LEU A 119 2.72 13.01 20.08
N LEU A 120 1.83 12.10 19.69
CA LEU A 120 0.47 12.04 20.16
C LEU A 120 0.34 11.22 21.45
N THR A 121 -0.68 11.55 22.26
CA THR A 121 -1.10 10.63 23.34
C THR A 121 -1.61 9.31 22.73
N PRO A 122 -1.58 8.18 23.48
CA PRO A 122 -2.07 6.90 22.97
C PRO A 122 -3.51 6.95 22.44
N GLN A 123 -4.36 7.78 23.06
CA GLN A 123 -5.73 8.02 22.60
C GLN A 123 -5.76 8.72 21.23
N GLN A 124 -5.08 9.86 21.11
CA GLN A 124 -5.04 10.61 19.85
C GLN A 124 -4.37 9.79 18.73
N ALA A 125 -3.35 9.00 19.05
CA ALA A 125 -2.72 8.10 18.11
C ALA A 125 -3.70 7.03 17.61
N ALA A 126 -4.54 6.46 18.49
CA ALA A 126 -5.57 5.52 18.09
C ALA A 126 -6.63 6.16 17.16
N GLU A 127 -7.18 7.32 17.55
CA GLU A 127 -8.13 8.08 16.72
C GLU A 127 -7.55 8.42 15.34
N PHE A 128 -6.30 8.89 15.31
CA PHE A 128 -5.57 9.17 14.08
C PHE A 128 -5.39 7.93 13.21
N LEU A 129 -4.96 6.80 13.78
CA LEU A 129 -4.72 5.55 13.05
C LEU A 129 -6.02 4.95 12.48
N VAL A 130 -7.14 5.06 13.20
CA VAL A 130 -8.46 4.68 12.70
C VAL A 130 -8.82 5.51 11.47
N GLY A 131 -8.78 6.85 11.59
CA GLY A 131 -9.11 7.73 10.46
C GLY A 131 -8.18 7.55 9.25
N ALA A 132 -6.88 7.36 9.49
CA ALA A 132 -5.92 7.08 8.43
C ALA A 132 -6.22 5.75 7.70
N ALA A 133 -6.62 4.71 8.45
CA ALA A 133 -6.99 3.42 7.86
C ALA A 133 -8.31 3.49 7.08
N GLU A 134 -9.32 4.18 7.59
CA GLU A 134 -10.59 4.41 6.88
C GLU A 134 -10.37 5.13 5.54
N LEU A 135 -9.51 6.16 5.54
CA LEU A 135 -9.11 6.85 4.32
C LEU A 135 -8.41 5.89 3.33
N HIS A 136 -7.49 5.05 3.80
CA HIS A 136 -6.84 4.03 2.96
C HIS A 136 -7.90 3.09 2.36
N PHE A 137 -8.83 2.60 3.16
CA PHE A 137 -9.89 1.70 2.71
C PHE A 137 -10.73 2.34 1.60
N GLY A 138 -11.15 3.60 1.78
CA GLY A 138 -11.91 4.36 0.79
C GLY A 138 -11.15 4.53 -0.53
N ILE A 139 -9.89 5.00 -0.48
CA ILE A 139 -9.05 5.19 -1.67
C ILE A 139 -8.86 3.86 -2.42
N ARG A 140 -8.60 2.77 -1.70
CA ARG A 140 -8.42 1.43 -2.30
C ARG A 140 -9.70 0.97 -2.99
N GLY A 141 -10.84 1.08 -2.31
CA GLY A 141 -12.14 0.68 -2.86
C GLY A 141 -12.48 1.45 -4.14
N TRP A 142 -12.25 2.76 -4.13
CA TRP A 142 -12.46 3.61 -5.31
C TRP A 142 -11.54 3.22 -6.48
N GLY A 143 -10.26 2.96 -6.23
CA GLY A 143 -9.32 2.54 -7.28
C GLY A 143 -9.74 1.25 -7.99
N ILE A 144 -10.17 0.23 -7.21
CA ILE A 144 -10.67 -1.05 -7.76
C ILE A 144 -11.89 -0.82 -8.65
N GLU A 145 -12.82 0.02 -8.21
CA GLU A 145 -14.03 0.34 -8.94
C GLU A 145 -13.75 1.08 -10.25
N GLN A 146 -12.79 2.01 -10.25
CA GLN A 146 -12.36 2.70 -11.46
C GLN A 146 -11.67 1.76 -12.46
N ASP A 147 -10.81 0.85 -12.00
CA ASP A 147 -10.15 -0.13 -12.88
C ASP A 147 -11.18 -1.07 -13.52
N ARG A 148 -12.20 -1.49 -12.76
CA ARG A 148 -13.31 -2.31 -13.25
C ARG A 148 -14.08 -1.61 -14.38
N GLN A 149 -14.35 -0.31 -14.23
CA GLN A 149 -15.09 0.49 -15.23
C GLN A 149 -14.26 0.70 -16.51
N ARG A 150 -12.93 0.83 -16.40
CA ARG A 150 -12.03 0.99 -17.56
C ARG A 150 -11.78 -0.29 -18.34
N GLY A 151 -11.89 -1.46 -17.72
CA GLY A 151 -11.77 -2.76 -18.39
C GLY A 151 -13.03 -3.21 -19.13
N SER A 152 -14.13 -2.47 -19.03
CA SER A 152 -15.42 -2.76 -19.68
C SER A 152 -15.72 -1.90 -20.92
N SER A 153 -14.75 -1.12 -21.41
CA SER A 153 -14.83 -0.28 -22.62
C SER A 153 -13.80 -0.72 -23.64
#